data_AF-A0ABD0R2L1-F1
#
_entry.id   AF-A0ABD0R2L1-F1
#
_cell.length_a   1.000
_cell.length_b   1.000
_cell.length_c   1.000
_cell.angle_alpha   90.00
_cell.angle_beta   90.00
_cell.angle_gamma   90.00
#
_symmetry.space_group_name_H-M   'P 1'
#
loop_
_entity.id
_entity.type
_entity.pdbx_description
1 polymer ?
#
loop_
_entity_poly.entity_id
_entity_poly.type
_entity_poly.pdbx_seq_one_letter_code
_entity_poly.pdbx_strand_id
1 'polypeptide(L)'
;DLYEANVPVYRFIQRPGDLVWLNTGTVHWGQAIGWCNNISWNVGPLTAYQYKLAVERYEWNKLQSVKSMVPMVHLSWNMARNIKVSDHKL
;
A
#
# COMPACT_ATOMS: atom_id res chain seq x y z
N ASP A 1 -0.52 6.16 -24.50
CA ASP A 1 -1.20 6.33 -23.18
C ASP A 1 -0.27 6.86 -22.07
N LEU A 2 0.35 6.02 -21.23
CA LEU A 2 1.09 6.53 -20.05
C LEU A 2 2.32 7.39 -20.41
N TYR A 3 3.08 6.98 -21.43
CA TYR A 3 4.22 7.74 -21.93
C TYR A 3 3.79 9.09 -22.50
N GLU A 4 2.74 9.10 -23.30
CA GLU A 4 2.17 10.34 -23.88
C GLU A 4 1.60 11.27 -22.81
N ALA A 5 1.07 10.71 -21.71
CA ALA A 5 0.62 11.46 -20.54
C ALA A 5 1.75 11.87 -19.58
N ASN A 6 3.02 11.62 -19.92
CA ASN A 6 4.20 11.92 -19.09
C ASN A 6 4.17 11.28 -17.69
N VAL A 7 3.58 10.08 -17.58
CA VAL A 7 3.57 9.32 -16.31
C VAL A 7 4.84 8.46 -16.22
N PRO A 8 5.69 8.64 -15.20
CA PRO A 8 6.92 7.86 -15.07
C PRO A 8 6.62 6.40 -14.70
N VAL A 9 7.33 5.46 -15.33
CA VAL A 9 7.19 4.02 -15.09
C VAL A 9 8.55 3.41 -14.76
N TYR A 10 8.65 2.81 -13.57
CA TYR A 10 9.80 2.00 -13.18
C TYR A 10 9.59 0.56 -13.64
N ARG A 11 10.56 0.00 -14.38
CA ARG A 11 10.51 -1.36 -14.91
C ARG A 11 11.78 -2.12 -14.53
N PHE A 12 11.63 -3.28 -13.89
CA PHE A 12 12.74 -4.12 -13.45
C PHE A 12 12.37 -5.62 -13.49
N ILE A 13 13.36 -6.48 -13.28
CA ILE A 13 13.20 -7.94 -13.17
C ILE A 13 13.45 -8.34 -11.72
N GLN A 14 12.51 -9.06 -11.12
CA GLN A 14 12.69 -9.71 -9.82
C GLN A 14 13.26 -11.11 -10.04
N ARG A 15 14.47 -11.39 -9.55
CA ARG A 15 15.09 -12.71 -9.64
C ARG A 15 14.69 -13.60 -8.44
N PRO A 16 14.90 -14.93 -8.52
CA PRO A 16 14.69 -15.80 -7.36
C PRO A 16 15.48 -15.32 -6.15
N GLY A 17 14.78 -15.12 -5.02
CA GLY A 17 15.38 -14.60 -3.78
C GLY A 17 15.33 -13.07 -3.63
N ASP A 18 15.07 -12.31 -4.70
CA ASP A 18 14.90 -10.85 -4.59
C ASP A 18 13.57 -10.53 -3.89
N LEU A 19 13.60 -9.64 -2.90
CA LEU A 19 12.41 -9.10 -2.23
C LEU A 19 12.01 -7.76 -2.88
N VAL A 20 10.73 -7.63 -3.21
CA VAL A 20 10.17 -6.38 -3.73
C VAL A 20 9.35 -5.70 -2.63
N TRP A 21 9.75 -4.50 -2.24
CA TRP A 21 8.97 -3.63 -1.36
C TRP A 21 8.18 -2.62 -2.18
N LEU A 22 6.85 -2.74 -2.14
CA LEU A 22 5.95 -1.78 -2.76
C LEU A 22 5.49 -0.76 -1.72
N ASN A 23 5.87 0.49 -1.92
CA ASN A 23 5.54 1.55 -0.97
C ASN A 23 4.05 1.90 -1.00
N THR A 24 3.55 2.55 0.06
CA THR A 24 2.12 2.87 0.22
C THR A 24 1.55 3.60 -1.00
N GLY A 25 0.47 3.06 -1.57
CA GLY A 25 -0.24 3.68 -2.70
C GLY A 25 0.44 3.52 -4.07
N THR A 26 1.58 2.83 -4.16
CA THR A 26 2.27 2.60 -5.44
C THR A 26 1.41 1.73 -6.37
N VAL A 27 1.00 2.32 -7.50
CA VAL A 27 0.33 1.58 -8.59
C VAL A 27 1.35 0.68 -9.26
N HIS A 28 1.05 -0.60 -9.40
CA HIS A 28 1.96 -1.59 -9.95
C HIS A 28 1.21 -2.70 -10.68
N TRP A 29 1.92 -3.39 -11.57
CA TRP A 29 1.48 -4.59 -12.26
C TRP A 29 2.70 -5.49 -12.49
N GLY A 30 2.48 -6.80 -12.60
CA GLY A 30 3.55 -7.79 -12.74
C GLY A 30 3.18 -8.89 -13.71
N GLN A 31 4.20 -9.52 -14.28
CA GLN A 31 4.07 -10.71 -15.12
C GLN A 31 5.22 -11.67 -14.85
N ALA A 32 4.93 -12.97 -14.92
CA ALA A 32 5.97 -13.99 -14.89
C ALA A 32 6.67 -14.04 -16.25
N ILE A 33 8.01 -13.99 -16.25
CA ILE A 33 8.82 -14.16 -17.47
C ILE A 33 9.11 -15.65 -17.71
N GLY A 34 9.16 -16.46 -16.66
CA GLY A 34 9.30 -17.91 -16.70
C GLY A 34 8.43 -18.58 -15.63
N TRP A 35 8.65 -19.87 -15.37
CA TRP A 35 7.92 -20.58 -14.32
C TRP A 35 8.50 -20.26 -12.94
N CYS A 36 7.68 -19.68 -12.08
CA CYS A 36 8.07 -19.31 -10.73
C CYS A 36 6.87 -19.37 -9.77
N ASN A 37 7.18 -19.44 -8.49
CA ASN A 37 6.22 -19.27 -7.40
C ASN A 37 6.58 -18.01 -6.62
N ASN A 38 5.56 -17.31 -6.12
CA ASN A 38 5.74 -16.12 -5.30
C ASN A 38 4.89 -16.22 -4.04
N ILE A 39 5.38 -15.60 -2.96
CA ILE A 39 4.61 -15.36 -1.74
C ILE A 39 4.55 -13.86 -1.50
N SER A 40 3.41 -13.35 -1.02
CA SER A 40 3.22 -11.93 -0.75
C SER A 40 2.29 -11.71 0.43
N TRP A 41 2.47 -10.57 1.09
CA TRP A 41 1.61 -10.09 2.17
C TRP A 41 1.69 -8.56 2.24
N ASN A 42 0.74 -7.96 2.94
CA ASN A 42 0.72 -6.52 3.18
C ASN A 42 1.23 -6.21 4.58
N VAL A 43 1.93 -5.09 4.73
CA VAL A 43 2.33 -4.51 6.01
C VAL A 43 2.01 -3.02 6.03
N GLY A 44 1.70 -2.47 7.20
CA GLY A 44 1.46 -1.04 7.39
C GLY A 44 2.50 -0.45 8.34
N PRO A 45 3.58 0.18 7.83
CA PRO A 45 4.53 0.89 8.67
C PRO A 45 3.84 1.95 9.53
N LEU A 46 4.29 2.13 10.78
CA LEU A 46 3.76 3.14 11.69
C LEU A 46 4.30 4.54 11.31
N THR A 47 3.82 5.08 10.19
CA THR A 47 4.21 6.39 9.67
C THR A 47 2.99 7.22 9.31
N ALA A 48 3.08 8.54 9.47
CA ALA A 48 2.02 9.47 9.09
C ALA A 48 1.59 9.30 7.61
N TYR A 49 2.55 9.04 6.73
CA TYR A 49 2.30 8.83 5.29
C TYR A 49 1.45 7.57 5.04
N GLN A 50 1.80 6.44 5.68
CA GLN A 50 1.05 5.19 5.54
C GLN A 50 -0.38 5.33 6.08
N TYR A 51 -0.53 5.96 7.26
CA TYR A 51 -1.83 6.14 7.88
C TYR A 51 -2.72 7.09 7.06
N LYS A 52 -2.17 8.22 6.62
CA LYS A 52 -2.86 9.21 5.77
C LYS A 52 -3.44 8.55 4.51
N LEU A 53 -2.61 7.86 3.71
CA LEU A 53 -3.08 7.24 2.47
C LEU A 53 -4.10 6.11 2.71
N ALA A 54 -3.97 5.38 3.82
CA ALA A 54 -4.94 4.34 4.18
C ALA A 54 -6.32 4.95 4.51
N VAL A 55 -6.35 6.08 5.23
CA VAL A 55 -7.59 6.82 5.53
C VAL A 55 -8.17 7.47 4.26
N GLU A 56 -7.34 8.09 3.42
CA GLU A 56 -7.79 8.67 2.15
C GLU A 56 -8.46 7.63 1.25
N ARG A 57 -7.85 6.45 1.11
CA ARG A 57 -8.45 5.34 0.36
C ARG A 57 -9.74 4.84 1.01
N TYR A 58 -9.79 4.78 2.35
CA TYR A 58 -10.97 4.33 3.07
C TYR A 58 -12.17 5.24 2.83
N GLU A 59 -11.98 6.56 2.84
CA GLU A 59 -13.05 7.53 2.53
C GLU A 59 -13.41 7.53 1.04
N TRP A 60 -12.42 7.43 0.15
CA TRP A 60 -12.68 7.30 -1.29
C TRP A 60 -13.52 6.05 -1.62
N ASN A 61 -13.20 4.93 -0.99
CA ASN A 61 -13.94 3.69 -1.17
C ASN A 61 -15.41 3.82 -0.77
N LYS A 62 -15.72 4.54 0.33
CA LYS A 62 -17.11 4.82 0.71
C LYS A 62 -17.85 5.58 -0.39
N LEU A 63 -17.22 6.63 -0.94
CA LEU A 63 -17.80 7.42 -2.03
C LEU A 63 -18.06 6.57 -3.28
N GLN A 64 -17.14 5.65 -3.59
CA GLN A 64 -17.26 4.75 -4.73
C GLN A 64 -18.12 3.49 -4.45
N SER A 65 -18.74 3.38 -3.27
CA SER A 65 -19.49 2.19 -2.85
C SER A 65 -18.67 0.89 -2.91
N VAL A 66 -17.36 0.99 -2.66
CA VAL A 66 -16.42 -0.14 -2.60
C VAL A 66 -16.14 -0.49 -1.13
N LYS A 67 -16.16 -1.78 -0.80
CA LYS A 67 -15.83 -2.24 0.55
C LYS A 67 -14.33 -2.08 0.84
N SER A 68 -14.01 -1.35 1.90
CA SER A 68 -12.65 -1.33 2.45
C SER A 68 -12.37 -2.61 3.23
N MET A 69 -11.36 -3.38 2.80
CA MET A 69 -10.94 -4.63 3.46
C MET A 69 -10.30 -4.39 4.83
N VAL A 70 -9.63 -3.24 5.01
CA VAL A 70 -9.08 -2.82 6.31
C VAL A 70 -10.11 -1.92 7.00
N PRO A 71 -10.60 -2.29 8.20
CA PRO A 71 -11.57 -1.49 8.94
C PRO A 71 -10.88 -0.33 9.66
N MET A 72 -10.62 0.77 8.93
CA MET A 72 -9.76 1.86 9.42
C MET A 72 -10.18 2.42 10.78
N VAL A 73 -11.48 2.67 11.02
CA VAL A 73 -11.95 3.17 12.33
C VAL A 73 -11.62 2.21 13.47
N HIS A 74 -11.88 0.91 13.29
CA HIS A 74 -11.58 -0.10 14.31
C HIS A 74 -10.07 -0.22 14.55
N LEU A 75 -9.28 -0.20 13.47
CA LEU A 75 -7.83 -0.23 13.54
C LEU A 75 -7.29 0.99 14.30
N SER A 76 -7.76 2.19 14.00
CA SER A 76 -7.34 3.43 14.66
C SER A 76 -7.60 3.42 16.17
N TRP A 77 -8.78 2.94 16.60
CA TRP A 77 -9.06 2.77 18.03
C TRP A 77 -8.14 1.73 18.69
N ASN A 78 -7.78 0.65 17.99
CA ASN A 78 -6.81 -0.32 18.50
C ASN A 78 -5.40 0.28 18.59
N MET A 79 -4.98 1.06 17.58
CA MET A 79 -3.69 1.73 17.59
C MET A 79 -3.58 2.71 18.76
N ALA A 80 -4.61 3.53 18.98
CA ALA A 80 -4.65 4.49 20.09
C ALA A 80 -4.58 3.81 21.48
N ARG A 81 -5.13 2.59 21.61
CA ARG A 81 -5.06 1.80 22.85
C ARG A 81 -3.70 1.14 23.07
N ASN A 82 -3.08 0.66 22.00
CA ASN A 82 -1.98 -0.31 22.10
C ASN A 82 -0.61 0.27 21.76
N ILE A 83 -0.52 1.46 21.16
CA ILE A 83 0.71 2.01 20.60
C ILE A 83 0.96 3.41 21.16
N LYS A 84 2.15 3.64 21.71
CA LYS A 84 2.64 4.99 22.04
C LYS A 84 3.20 5.62 20.77
N VAL A 85 2.52 6.60 20.23
CA VAL A 85 2.96 7.34 19.04
C VAL A 85 3.80 8.54 19.48
N SER A 86 5.05 8.60 19.00
CA SER A 86 5.98 9.72 19.27
C SER A 86 6.09 10.70 18.11
N ASP A 87 5.74 10.29 16.89
CA ASP A 87 5.71 11.18 15.73
C ASP A 87 4.46 12.07 15.81
N HIS A 88 4.66 13.38 15.99
CA HIS A 88 3.57 14.35 16.10
C HIS A 88 2.69 14.47 14.85
N LYS A 89 3.18 14.04 13.67
CA LYS A 89 2.41 14.10 12.42
C LYS A 89 1.47 12.91 12.25
N LEU A 90 1.66 11.83 13.01
CA LEU A 90 0.88 10.60 12.96
C LEU A 90 -0.21 10.62 14.05
#